data_AF-A0A7C4G9M0-F1
#
_entry.id   AF-A0A7C4G9M0-F1
#
_cell.length_a   1.000
_cell.length_b   1.000
_cell.length_c   1.000
_cell.angle_alpha   90.00
_cell.angle_beta   90.00
_cell.angle_gamma   90.00
#
_symmetry.space_group_name_H-M   'P 1'
#
loop_
_entity.id
_entity.type
_entity.pdbx_description
1 polymer ?
#
loop_
_entity_poly.entity_id
_entity_poly.type
_entity_poly.pdbx_seq_one_letter_code
_entity_poly.pdbx_strand_id
1 'polypeptide(L)' 'ATKDDLKGMATKEDIKNMATKDDLKGMATKEDIKNMATKDDIARLRDELRMLKWSVGIGFTVIGILVTLVQVLIMFIK' A
#
# COMPACT_ATOMS: atom_id res chain seq x y z
N ALA A 1 -38.84 -45.31 -12.69
CA ALA A 1 -38.44 -43.92 -12.97
C ALA A 1 -39.47 -43.32 -13.91
N THR A 2 -40.45 -42.65 -13.32
CA THR A 2 -41.53 -41.97 -14.03
C THR A 2 -40.99 -40.63 -14.54
N LYS A 3 -41.48 -40.15 -15.68
CA LYS A 3 -41.02 -38.89 -16.31
C LYS A 3 -41.03 -37.66 -15.39
N ASP A 4 -41.72 -37.72 -14.24
CA ASP A 4 -41.72 -36.66 -13.23
C ASP A 4 -40.39 -36.50 -12.48
N ASP A 5 -39.53 -37.52 -12.43
CA ASP A 5 -38.22 -37.47 -11.76
C ASP A 5 -37.21 -36.55 -12.49
N LEU A 6 -37.50 -36.15 -13.74
CA LEU A 6 -36.62 -35.34 -14.60
C LEU A 6 -36.84 -33.83 -14.47
N LYS A 7 -37.92 -33.37 -13.82
CA LYS A 7 -38.27 -31.94 -13.71
C LYS A 7 -37.31 -31.12 -12.81
N GLY A 8 -36.45 -31.79 -12.03
CA GLY A 8 -35.45 -31.15 -11.18
C GLY A 8 -34.01 -31.18 -11.73
N MET A 9 -33.79 -31.74 -12.93
CA MET A 9 -32.46 -31.79 -13.52
C MET A 9 -32.15 -30.48 -14.23
N ALA A 10 -30.95 -29.94 -14.00
CA ALA A 10 -30.43 -28.78 -14.72
C ALA A 10 -30.50 -29.03 -16.23
N THR A 11 -31.17 -28.13 -16.93
CA THR A 11 -31.31 -28.15 -18.38
C THR A 11 -30.06 -27.55 -19.03
N LYS A 12 -29.88 -27.80 -20.34
CA LYS A 12 -28.80 -27.15 -21.10
C LYS A 12 -28.87 -25.62 -21.08
N GLU A 13 -30.06 -25.08 -20.85
CA GLU A 13 -30.30 -23.65 -20.73
C GLU A 13 -29.73 -23.09 -19.42
N ASP A 14 -29.84 -23.85 -18.32
CA ASP A 14 -29.28 -23.50 -17.01
C ASP A 14 -27.74 -23.46 -17.01
N ILE A 15 -27.10 -24.32 -17.80
CA ILE A 15 -25.63 -24.42 -17.92
C ILE A 15 -25.05 -23.29 -18.78
N LYS A 16 -25.85 -22.72 -19.70
CA LYS A 16 -25.40 -21.70 -20.66
C LYS A 16 -24.94 -20.40 -20.00
N ASN A 17 -25.41 -20.14 -18.78
CA ASN A 17 -25.07 -18.95 -17.99
C ASN A 17 -23.99 -19.23 -16.92
N MET A 18 -23.46 -20.45 -16.84
CA MET A 18 -22.35 -20.74 -15.92
C MET A 18 -21.03 -20.25 -16.50
N ALA A 19 -20.21 -19.64 -15.66
CA ALA A 19 -18.84 -19.28 -16.02
C ALA A 19 -18.07 -20.54 -16.43
N THR A 20 -17.44 -20.49 -17.59
CA THR A 20 -16.60 -21.54 -18.14
C THR A 20 -15.16 -21.38 -17.64
N LYS A 21 -14.35 -22.43 -17.82
CA LYS A 21 -12.90 -22.36 -17.51
C LYS A 21 -12.18 -21.30 -18.34
N ASP A 22 -12.70 -20.98 -19.53
CA ASP A 22 -12.14 -19.94 -20.39
C ASP A 22 -12.43 -18.54 -19.85
N ASP A 23 -13.58 -18.32 -19.18
CA ASP A 23 -13.93 -17.04 -18.55
C ASP A 23 -13.02 -16.69 -17.35
N LEU A 24 -12.35 -17.69 -16.78
CA LEU A 24 -11.40 -17.51 -15.67
C LEU A 24 -9.96 -17.30 -16.15
N LYS A 25 -9.68 -17.46 -17.45
CA LYS A 25 -8.34 -17.20 -18.00
C LYS A 25 -8.02 -15.70 -17.90
N GLY A 26 -6.90 -15.39 -17.26
CA GLY A 26 -6.43 -14.01 -17.08
C GLY A 26 -6.90 -13.33 -15.80
N MET A 27 -7.65 -14.01 -14.93
CA MET A 27 -7.88 -13.52 -13.57
C MET A 27 -6.58 -13.62 -12.76
N ALA A 28 -6.21 -12.52 -12.11
CA ALA A 28 -5.10 -12.51 -11.15
C ALA A 28 -5.40 -13.45 -9.99
N THR A 29 -4.45 -14.30 -9.67
CA THR A 29 -4.52 -15.27 -8.57
C THR A 29 -4.00 -14.64 -7.28
N LYS A 30 -4.26 -15.32 -6.15
CA LYS A 30 -3.68 -14.92 -4.86
C LYS A 30 -2.15 -15.00 -4.84
N GLU A 31 -1.55 -15.83 -5.69
CA GLU A 31 -0.08 -15.88 -5.82
C GLU A 31 0.46 -14.64 -6.53
N ASP A 32 -0.22 -14.15 -7.56
CA ASP A 32 0.20 -12.97 -8.34
C ASP A 32 0.29 -11.70 -7.47
N ILE A 33 -0.56 -11.59 -6.46
CA ILE A 33 -0.63 -10.43 -5.56
C ILE A 33 0.16 -10.59 -4.25
N LYS A 34 0.74 -11.77 -3.98
CA LYS A 34 1.37 -12.09 -2.68
C LYS A 34 2.55 -11.18 -2.34
N ASN A 35 3.26 -10.71 -3.36
CA ASN A 35 4.45 -9.87 -3.21
C ASN A 35 4.17 -8.37 -3.46
N MET A 36 2.90 -7.98 -3.61
CA MET A 36 2.57 -6.57 -3.77
C MET A 36 2.67 -5.83 -2.43
N ALA A 37 3.28 -4.65 -2.46
CA ALA A 37 3.30 -3.75 -1.32
C ALA A 37 1.87 -3.39 -0.91
N THR A 38 1.62 -3.44 0.38
CA THR A 38 0.34 -3.11 0.99
C THR A 38 0.27 -1.63 1.36
N LYS A 39 -0.92 -1.16 1.71
CA LYS A 39 -1.10 0.20 2.23
C LYS A 39 -0.31 0.42 3.53
N ASP A 40 -0.13 -0.62 4.33
CA ASP A 40 0.60 -0.55 5.60
C ASP A 40 2.10 -0.37 5.36
N ASP A 41 2.66 -1.02 4.33
CA ASP A 41 4.05 -0.84 3.94
C ASP A 41 4.34 0.61 3.55
N ILE A 42 3.42 1.23 2.79
CA ILE A 42 3.49 2.65 2.41
C ILE A 42 3.36 3.56 3.64
N ALA A 43 2.50 3.21 4.59
CA ALA A 43 2.32 3.98 5.83
C ALA A 43 3.60 3.98 6.68
N ARG A 44 4.24 2.82 6.83
CA ARG A 44 5.52 2.68 7.54
C ARG A 44 6.61 3.54 6.92
N LEU A 45 6.77 3.48 5.60
CA LEU A 45 7.75 4.31 4.88
C LEU A 45 7.49 5.81 5.05
N ARG A 46 6.22 6.23 5.08
CA ARG A 46 5.83 7.63 5.33
C ARG A 46 6.25 8.08 6.73
N ASP A 47 6.04 7.23 7.73
CA ASP A 47 6.37 7.54 9.11
C ASP A 47 7.90 7.59 9.32
N GLU A 48 8.64 6.66 8.73
CA GLU A 48 10.12 6.70 8.70
C GLU A 48 10.64 7.98 8.05
N LEU A 49 10.06 8.37 6.90
CA LEU A 49 10.43 9.60 6.21
C LEU A 49 10.09 10.86 7.05
N ARG A 50 8.97 10.83 7.77
CA ARG A 50 8.57 11.93 8.67
C ARG A 50 9.58 12.08 9.82
N MET A 51 9.99 10.98 10.43
CA MET A 51 11.01 10.99 11.48
C MET A 51 12.34 11.52 10.94
N LEU A 52 12.77 11.08 9.75
CA LEU A 52 14.01 11.56 9.15
C LEU A 52 13.97 13.07 8.87
N LYS A 53 12.88 13.57 8.29
CA LYS A 53 12.69 15.01 8.06
C LYS A 53 12.79 15.83 9.34
N TRP A 54 12.20 15.33 10.42
CA TRP A 54 12.25 16.00 11.71
C TRP A 54 13.68 16.05 12.29
N SER A 55 14.38 14.91 12.27
CA SER A 55 15.76 14.83 12.76
C SER A 55 16.74 15.70 11.97
N VAL A 56 16.62 15.72 10.64
CA VAL A 56 17.46 16.56 9.76
C VAL A 56 17.13 18.05 9.97
N GLY A 57 15.85 18.39 10.11
CA GLY A 57 15.41 19.77 10.36
C GLY A 57 15.94 20.34 11.68
N ILE A 58 15.88 19.55 12.76
CA ILE A 58 16.41 19.95 14.07
C ILE A 58 17.90 20.27 14.00
N GLY A 59 18.69 19.41 13.34
CA GLY A 59 20.12 19.64 13.17
C GLY A 59 20.42 20.99 12.51
N PHE A 60 19.69 21.32 11.44
CA PHE A 60 19.83 22.61 10.76
C PHE A 60 19.47 23.80 11.67
N THR A 61 18.38 23.71 12.43
CA THR A 61 17.97 24.76 13.37
C THR A 61 19.00 24.95 14.49
N VAL A 62 19.52 23.88 15.07
CA VAL A 62 20.52 23.95 16.15
C VAL A 62 21.84 24.53 15.64
N ILE A 63 22.31 24.10 14.48
CA ILE A 63 23.53 24.64 13.85
C ILE A 63 23.35 26.13 13.57
N GLY A 64 22.21 26.54 13.03
CA GLY A 64 21.90 27.95 12.78
C GLY A 64 21.96 28.79 14.05
N ILE A 65 21.31 28.34 15.13
CA ILE A 65 21.34 29.02 16.43
C ILE A 65 22.78 29.14 16.96
N LEU A 66 23.56 28.06 16.93
CA LEU A 66 24.95 28.06 17.40
C LEU A 66 25.81 29.06 16.61
N VAL A 67 25.68 29.08 15.28
CA VAL A 67 26.41 30.03 14.43
C VAL A 67 26.05 31.47 14.79
N THR A 68 24.76 31.79 14.93
CA THR A 68 24.30 33.13 15.32
C THR A 68 24.81 33.52 16.70
N LEU A 69 24.77 32.60 17.68
CA LEU A 69 25.29 32.86 19.03
C LEU A 69 26.79 33.17 19.02
N VAL A 70 27.58 32.43 18.24
CA VAL A 70 29.02 32.69 18.09
C VAL A 70 29.26 34.07 17.46
N GLN A 71 28.51 34.43 16.42
CA GLN A 71 28.62 35.76 15.80
C GLN A 71 28.30 36.89 16.78
N VAL A 72 27.23 36.72 17.58
CA VAL A 72 26.84 37.68 18.61
C VAL A 72 27.94 37.83 19.66
N LEU A 73 28.51 36.71 20.13
CA LEU A 73 29.60 36.74 21.11
C LEU A 73 30.83 37.49 20.58
N ILE A 74 31.20 37.28 19.31
CA ILE A 74 32.32 37.98 18.67
C ILE A 74 32.07 39.50 18.60
N MET A 75 30.83 39.93 18.36
CA MET A 75 30.46 41.34 18.33
C MET A 75 30.65 42.05 19.68
N PHE A 76 30.49 41.34 20.80
CA PHE A 76 30.70 41.91 22.13
C PHE A 76 32.17 41.97 22.58
N ILE A 77 33.04 41.16 21.94
CA ILE A 77 34.46 41.09 22.28
C ILE A 77 35.30 42.09 21.44
N LYS A 78 34.81 42.50 20.27
CA LYS A 78 35.41 43.55 19.43
C LYS A 78 34.91 44.93 19.82
#